data_AF-K7VWS6-F1
#
_entry.id   AF-K7VWS6-F1
#
_cell.length_a   1.000
_cell.length_b   1.000
_cell.length_c   1.000
_cell.angle_alpha   90.00
_cell.angle_beta   90.00
_cell.angle_gamma   90.00
#
_symmetry.space_group_name_H-M   'P 1'
#
loop_
_entity.id
_entity.type
_entity.pdbx_description
1 polymer ?
#
loop_
_entity_poly.entity_id
_entity_poly.type
_entity_poly.pdbx_seq_one_letter_code
_entity_poly.pdbx_strand_id
1 'polypeptide(L)' 'MTKKEKLWQKAKNSPENLTFDEFETLLIQNGWEFSRQKGSHRLWYSPSGKPLPIQPRKDGKAKLYQIQQFFEYQEGNQ' A
#
# COMPACT_ATOMS: atom_id res chain seq x y z
N MET A 1 7.55 15.72 12.39
CA MET A 1 7.11 14.56 11.58
C MET A 1 6.19 15.01 10.46
N THR A 2 6.59 14.78 9.21
CA THR A 2 5.81 15.10 8.00
C THR A 2 4.58 14.20 7.86
N LYS A 3 3.62 14.57 6.99
CA LYS A 3 2.45 13.72 6.70
C LYS A 3 2.89 12.34 6.17
N LYS A 4 3.93 12.30 5.32
CA LYS A 4 4.52 11.06 4.78
C LYS A 4 5.09 10.20 5.90
N GLU A 5 5.89 10.77 6.80
CA GLU A 5 6.47 10.02 7.93
C GLU A 5 5.41 9.48 8.89
N LYS A 6 4.35 10.27 9.18
CA LYS A 6 3.23 9.82 10.03
C LYS A 6 2.51 8.62 9.42
N LEU A 7 2.24 8.68 8.12
CA LEU A 7 1.56 7.60 7.40
C LEU A 7 2.43 6.33 7.34
N TRP A 8 3.72 6.48 7.06
CA TRP A 8 4.67 5.37 7.10
C TRP A 8 4.71 4.69 8.47
N GLN A 9 4.79 5.47 9.56
CA GLN A 9 4.76 4.91 10.92
C GLN A 9 3.45 4.22 11.24
N LYS A 10 2.30 4.79 10.83
CA LYS A 10 1.00 4.13 10.99
C LYS A 10 0.97 2.78 10.28
N ALA A 11 1.43 2.73 9.03
CA ALA A 11 1.48 1.51 8.25
C ALA A 11 2.42 0.45 8.86
N LYS A 12 3.51 0.87 9.51
CA LYS A 12 4.45 -0.03 10.18
C LYS A 12 3.95 -0.54 11.55
N ASN A 13 3.37 0.35 12.36
CA ASN A 13 3.04 0.06 13.76
C ASN A 13 1.60 -0.43 13.96
N SER A 14 0.69 -0.11 13.04
CA SER A 14 -0.72 -0.50 13.11
C SER A 14 -1.30 -0.76 11.72
N PRO A 15 -0.69 -1.68 10.93
CA PRO A 15 -1.12 -1.96 9.56
C PRO A 15 -2.58 -2.39 9.46
N GLU A 16 -3.13 -3.08 10.46
CA GLU A 16 -4.53 -3.50 10.53
C GLU A 16 -5.54 -2.33 10.61
N ASN A 17 -5.05 -1.12 10.89
CA ASN A 17 -5.84 0.11 11.00
C ASN A 17 -5.63 1.09 9.84
N LEU A 18 -4.85 0.70 8.83
CA LEU A 18 -4.64 1.50 7.63
C LEU A 18 -5.90 1.45 6.75
N THR A 19 -6.44 2.61 6.40
CA THR A 19 -7.55 2.67 5.44
C THR A 19 -7.04 2.30 4.04
N PHE A 20 -7.95 1.93 3.15
CA PHE A 20 -7.56 1.62 1.78
C PHE A 20 -6.95 2.83 1.05
N ASP A 21 -7.53 4.02 1.23
CA ASP A 21 -7.03 5.27 0.63
C ASP A 21 -5.69 5.70 1.24
N GLU A 22 -5.48 5.46 2.54
CA GLU A 22 -4.18 5.64 3.19
C GLU A 22 -3.13 4.71 2.58
N PHE A 23 -3.50 3.47 2.28
CA PHE A 23 -2.58 2.54 1.64
C PHE A 23 -2.21 2.97 0.22
N GLU A 24 -3.16 3.47 -0.58
CA GLU A 24 -2.83 4.07 -1.89
C GLU A 24 -1.95 5.30 -1.79
N THR A 25 -2.25 6.16 -0.83
CA THR A 25 -1.42 7.35 -0.56
C THR A 25 0.01 6.91 -0.23
N LEU A 26 0.18 5.84 0.55
CA LEU A 26 1.47 5.27 0.86
C LEU A 26 2.17 4.72 -0.39
N LEU A 27 1.45 4.03 -1.28
CA LEU A 27 1.98 3.52 -2.55
C LEU A 27 2.52 4.66 -3.43
N ILE A 28 1.71 5.70 -3.66
CA ILE A 28 2.10 6.88 -4.43
C ILE A 28 3.35 7.54 -3.84
N GLN A 29 3.39 7.71 -2.51
CA GLN A 29 4.52 8.34 -1.82
C GLN A 29 5.83 7.55 -1.90
N ASN A 30 5.76 6.26 -2.26
CA ASN A 30 6.90 5.36 -2.43
C ASN A 30 7.15 5.00 -3.90
N GLY A 31 6.61 5.78 -4.84
CA GLY A 31 6.90 5.65 -6.27
C GLY A 31 6.23 4.46 -6.95
N TRP A 32 5.21 3.86 -6.31
CA TRP A 32 4.42 2.84 -6.96
C TRP A 32 3.50 3.46 -8.01
N GLU A 33 3.32 2.75 -9.12
CA GLU A 33 2.52 3.20 -10.25
C GLU A 33 1.19 2.45 -10.32
N PHE A 34 0.09 3.18 -10.40
CA PHE A 34 -1.23 2.61 -10.63
C PHE A 34 -1.36 2.17 -12.09
N SER A 35 -1.74 0.91 -12.31
CA SER A 35 -1.89 0.34 -13.65
C SER A 35 -3.34 0.28 -14.10
N ARG A 36 -4.22 -0.35 -13.32
CA ARG A 36 -5.63 -0.54 -13.71
C ARG A 36 -6.52 -0.86 -12.52
N GLN A 37 -7.82 -0.66 -12.71
CA GLN A 37 -8.86 -1.03 -11.76
C GLN A 37 -9.97 -1.84 -12.44
N LYS A 38 -10.50 -2.85 -11.72
CA LYS A 38 -11.71 -3.60 -12.09
C LYS A 38 -12.57 -3.78 -10.85
N GLY A 39 -13.72 -3.09 -10.81
CA GLY A 39 -14.50 -2.99 -9.57
C GLY A 39 -13.67 -2.33 -8.48
N SER A 40 -13.59 -2.96 -7.31
CA SER A 40 -12.77 -2.48 -6.19
C SER A 40 -11.32 -2.99 -6.20
N HIS A 41 -10.96 -3.90 -7.11
CA HIS A 41 -9.59 -4.37 -7.25
C HIS A 41 -8.76 -3.35 -8.03
N ARG A 42 -7.56 -3.07 -7.51
CA ARG A 42 -6.59 -2.17 -8.12
C ARG A 42 -5.27 -2.91 -8.31
N LEU A 43 -4.61 -2.70 -9.44
CA LEU A 43 -3.29 -3.26 -9.72
C LEU A 43 -2.27 -2.13 -9.71
N TRP A 44 -1.26 -2.28 -8.86
CA TRP A 44 -0.13 -1.36 -8.74
C TRP A 44 1.17 -2.08 -9.10
N TYR A 45 2.20 -1.32 -9.49
CA TYR A 45 3.54 -1.83 -9.76
C TYR A 45 4.59 -1.08 -8.92
N SER A 46 5.56 -1.84 -8.39
CA SER A 46 6.69 -1.25 -7.68
C SER A 46 7.59 -0.49 -8.66
N PRO A 47 8.48 0.39 -8.17
CA PRO A 47 9.54 0.97 -9.00
C PRO A 47 10.42 -0.08 -9.71
N SER A 48 10.49 -1.31 -9.17
CA SER A 48 11.20 -2.46 -9.76
C SER A 48 10.31 -3.35 -10.65
N GLY A 49 9.08 -2.93 -10.95
CA GLY A 49 8.15 -3.65 -11.83
C GLY A 49 7.44 -4.85 -11.20
N LYS A 50 7.48 -5.02 -9.88
CA LYS A 50 6.76 -6.10 -9.17
C LYS A 50 5.27 -5.72 -9.02
N PRO A 51 4.32 -6.58 -9.42
CA PRO A 51 2.89 -6.27 -9.30
C PRO A 51 2.39 -6.45 -7.86
N LEU A 52 1.49 -5.57 -7.43
CA LEU A 52 0.77 -5.63 -6.16
C LEU A 52 -0.73 -5.42 -6.40
N PRO A 53 -1.52 -6.50 -6.50
CA PRO A 53 -2.97 -6.40 -6.56
C PRO A 53 -3.55 -6.10 -5.17
N ILE A 54 -4.25 -4.97 -5.04
CA ILE A 54 -4.87 -4.52 -3.79
C ILE A 54 -6.40 -4.44 -3.89
N GLN A 55 -7.09 -4.55 -2.76
CA GLN A 55 -8.53 -4.29 -2.67
C GLN A 55 -8.94 -3.89 -1.24
N PRO A 56 -10.02 -3.12 -1.07
CA PRO A 56 -10.51 -2.79 0.25
C PRO A 56 -11.18 -4.01 0.91
N ARG A 57 -11.13 -4.05 2.23
CA ARG A 57 -11.99 -4.85 3.08
C ARG A 57 -13.40 -4.24 3.14
N LYS A 58 -14.38 -4.99 3.67
CA LYS A 58 -15.76 -4.52 3.84
C LYS A 58 -15.88 -3.27 4.73
N ASP A 59 -14.92 -3.07 5.64
CA ASP A 59 -14.84 -1.93 6.56
C ASP A 59 -14.03 -0.75 5.99
N GLY A 60 -13.69 -0.77 4.69
CA GLY A 60 -12.91 0.29 4.04
C GLY A 60 -11.42 0.27 4.35
N LYS A 61 -10.93 -0.67 5.15
CA LYS A 61 -9.51 -0.82 5.47
C LYS A 61 -8.76 -1.60 4.38
N ALA A 62 -7.46 -1.38 4.29
CA ALA A 62 -6.60 -2.23 3.48
C ALA A 62 -6.49 -3.63 4.10
N LYS A 63 -6.27 -4.65 3.27
CA LYS A 63 -6.02 -6.01 3.76
C LYS A 63 -4.60 -6.09 4.32
N LEU A 64 -4.45 -6.62 5.54
CA LEU A 64 -3.17 -6.68 6.25
C LEU A 64 -2.05 -7.32 5.40
N TYR A 65 -2.32 -8.45 4.77
CA TYR A 65 -1.32 -9.14 3.94
C TYR A 65 -0.84 -8.31 2.74
N GLN A 66 -1.67 -7.40 2.20
CA GLN A 66 -1.28 -6.55 1.08
C GLN A 66 -0.30 -5.46 1.54
N ILE A 67 -0.48 -4.96 2.77
CA ILE A 67 0.44 -4.01 3.40
C ILE A 67 1.77 -4.72 3.72
N GLN A 68 1.72 -5.95 4.23
CA GLN A 68 2.92 -6.76 4.49
C GLN A 68 3.70 -7.03 3.20
N GLN A 69 3.01 -7.45 2.13
CA GLN A 69 3.61 -7.66 0.82
C GLN A 69 4.25 -6.38 0.24
N PHE A 70 3.63 -5.21 0.46
CA PHE A 70 4.25 -3.93 0.12
C PHE A 70 5.59 -3.74 0.84
N PHE A 71 5.66 -3.99 2.15
CA PHE A 71 6.91 -3.85 2.91
C PHE A 71 7.98 -4.86 2.49
N GLU A 72 7.61 -6.12 2.24
CA GLU A 72 8.52 -7.13 1.69
C GLU A 72 9.16 -6.65 0.37
N TYR A 73 8.39 -6.01 -0.49
CA TYR A 73 8.91 -5.43 -1.73
C TYR A 73 9.78 -4.20 -1.54
N GLN A 74 9.60 -3.42 -0.47
CA GLN A 74 10.47 -2.29 -0.14
C GLN A 74 11.80 -2.76 0.46
N GLU A 75 11.75 -3.72 1.39
CA GLU A 75 12.93 -4.25 2.09
C GLU A 75 13.80 -5.12 1.19
N GLY A 76 13.20 -5.91 0.29
CA GLY A 76 13.92 -6.69 -0.73
C GLY A 76 14.43 -5.86 -1.91
N ASN A 77 14.36 -4.53 -1.85
CA ASN A 77 14.87 -3.59 -2.85
C ASN A 77 16.04 -2.73 -2.29
N GLN A 78 16.54 -3.05 -1.09
CA GLN A 78 17.82 -2.57 -0.54
C GLN A 78 18.95 -3.55 -0.86
#